data_AF-A0A8H7Z479-F1
#
_entry.id   AF-A0A8H7Z479-F1
#
_cell.length_a   1.000
_cell.length_b   1.000
_cell.length_c   1.000
_cell.angle_alpha   90.00
_cell.angle_beta   90.00
_cell.angle_gamma   90.00
#
_symmetry.space_group_name_H-M   'P 1'
#
loop_
_entity.id
_entity.type
_entity.pdbx_description
1 polymer ?
#
loop_
_entity_poly.entity_id
_entity_poly.type
_entity_poly.pdbx_seq_one_letter_code
_entity_poly.pdbx_strand_id
1 'polypeptide(L)'
;MSSDDSPTTLPLAVPSQPPANSPNPTVRRARRKMIREVISQTKLTDRQLREVLAEAHESGTMLFDGQFARRYVKQSFLTDEEASRVLWRKTEDLVLFHMRHTSVYASTFTLSTDGHGVLELWWREKEPKIPPVLLGCPGIALREVYEHPAKDIIPDCHNADFLKPGNYP
;
A
#
# COMPACT_ATOMS: atom_id res chain seq x y z
N MET A 1 59.86 36.00 7.87
CA MET A 1 59.16 36.85 8.86
C MET A 1 58.36 37.85 8.04
N SER A 2 57.02 37.89 7.98
CA SER A 2 55.91 37.21 8.66
C SER A 2 54.73 37.18 7.66
N SER A 3 54.08 36.03 7.49
CA SER A 3 52.66 35.77 7.83
C SER A 3 51.63 36.60 7.07
N ASP A 4 50.88 35.94 6.17
CA ASP A 4 49.47 36.26 5.92
C ASP A 4 48.72 34.97 5.56
N ASP A 5 48.34 34.24 6.60
CA ASP A 5 47.36 33.15 6.55
C ASP A 5 45.97 33.80 6.52
N SER A 6 45.36 33.87 5.34
CA SER A 6 43.94 34.23 5.21
C SER A 6 43.08 32.95 5.36
N PRO A 7 42.19 32.85 6.36
CA PRO A 7 41.30 31.70 6.47
C PRO A 7 40.28 31.73 5.33
N THR A 8 40.21 30.64 4.58
CA THR A 8 39.18 30.43 3.55
C THR A 8 37.83 30.27 4.25
N THR A 9 37.00 31.32 4.20
CA THR A 9 35.61 31.27 4.63
C THR A 9 34.82 30.38 3.67
N LEU A 10 34.48 29.16 4.10
CA LEU A 10 33.51 28.33 3.38
C LEU A 10 32.15 29.07 3.35
N PRO A 11 31.46 29.15 2.21
CA PRO A 11 30.12 29.74 2.19
C PRO A 11 29.20 28.90 3.07
N LEU A 12 28.56 29.55 4.05
CA LEU A 12 27.49 28.94 4.82
C LEU A 12 26.46 28.37 3.84
N ALA A 13 26.20 27.06 3.96
CA ALA A 13 25.11 26.41 3.25
C ALA A 13 23.81 27.15 3.58
N VAL A 14 23.29 27.89 2.61
CA VAL A 14 21.97 28.50 2.68
C VAL A 14 20.98 27.36 2.93
N PRO A 15 20.17 27.38 4.00
CA PRO A 15 19.14 26.39 4.20
C PRO A 15 18.23 26.42 2.97
N SER A 16 18.23 25.33 2.19
CA SER A 16 17.40 25.23 0.99
C SER A 16 15.96 25.44 1.40
N GLN A 17 15.43 26.63 1.09
CA GLN A 17 14.04 26.95 1.35
C GLN A 17 13.20 25.95 0.55
N PRO A 18 12.28 25.20 1.18
CA PRO A 18 11.47 24.25 0.44
C PRO A 18 10.71 25.01 -0.66
N PRO A 19 10.60 24.45 -1.87
CA PRO A 19 10.02 25.17 -3.00
C PRO A 19 8.63 25.70 -2.64
N ALA A 20 8.31 26.91 -3.10
CA ALA A 20 7.13 27.70 -2.72
C ALA A 20 5.76 26.98 -2.88
N ASN A 21 5.74 25.84 -3.58
CA ASN A 21 4.57 25.00 -3.79
C ASN A 21 4.56 23.72 -2.93
N SER A 22 5.44 23.59 -1.94
CA SER A 22 5.40 22.48 -0.99
C SER A 22 4.24 22.70 -0.02
N PRO A 23 3.18 21.86 -0.03
CA PRO A 23 2.07 22.05 0.88
C PRO A 23 2.58 22.00 2.32
N ASN A 24 2.13 22.95 3.14
CA ASN A 24 2.52 23.10 4.53
C ASN A 24 2.52 21.72 5.25
N PRO A 25 3.60 21.32 5.96
CA PRO A 25 3.72 20.00 6.58
C PRO A 25 2.53 19.64 7.47
N THR A 26 1.91 20.61 8.13
CA THR A 26 0.70 20.42 8.94
C THR A 26 -0.51 20.00 8.10
N VAL A 27 -0.70 20.63 6.93
CA VAL A 27 -1.77 20.30 5.98
C VAL A 27 -1.55 18.91 5.38
N ARG A 28 -0.30 18.56 5.04
CA ARG A 28 0.06 17.21 4.57
C ARG A 28 -0.25 16.14 5.61
N ARG A 29 0.08 16.40 6.88
CA ARG A 29 -0.21 15.47 7.99
C ARG A 29 -1.70 15.30 8.21
N ALA A 30 -2.48 16.38 8.19
CA ALA A 30 -3.92 16.35 8.31
C ALA A 30 -4.57 15.56 7.15
N ARG A 31 -4.15 15.81 5.91
CA ARG A 31 -4.66 15.09 4.72
C ARG A 31 -4.35 13.59 4.77
N ARG A 32 -3.13 13.21 5.18
CA ARG A 32 -2.77 11.80 5.40
C ARG A 32 -3.62 11.12 6.48
N LYS A 33 -3.86 11.81 7.60
CA LYS A 33 -4.72 11.30 8.68
C LYS A 33 -6.14 11.04 8.17
N MET A 34 -6.71 12.01 7.48
CA MET A 34 -8.04 11.90 6.86
C MET A 34 -8.12 10.72 5.88
N ILE A 35 -7.15 10.57 4.98
CA ILE A 35 -7.13 9.44 4.03
C ILE A 35 -7.10 8.09 4.76
N ARG A 36 -6.32 7.97 5.85
CA ARG A 36 -6.31 6.75 6.68
C ARG A 36 -7.66 6.46 7.32
N GLU A 37 -8.37 7.49 7.78
CA GLU A 37 -9.74 7.35 8.30
C GLU A 37 -10.71 6.90 7.20
N VAL A 38 -10.58 7.41 5.97
CA VAL A 38 -11.40 6.92 4.86
C VAL A 38 -11.10 5.46 4.54
N ILE A 39 -9.83 5.04 4.54
CA ILE A 39 -9.45 3.63 4.32
C ILE A 39 -10.09 2.73 5.37
N SER A 40 -10.05 3.12 6.66
CA SER A 40 -10.62 2.30 7.73
C SER A 40 -12.15 2.20 7.64
N GLN A 41 -12.82 3.25 7.19
CA GLN A 41 -14.27 3.30 7.02
C GLN A 41 -14.77 2.62 5.73
N THR A 42 -13.93 2.58 4.68
CA THR A 42 -14.27 1.92 3.42
C THR A 42 -14.44 0.43 3.66
N LYS A 43 -15.51 -0.15 3.13
CA LYS A 43 -15.79 -1.58 3.26
C LYS A 43 -15.89 -2.19 1.86
N LEU A 44 -15.25 -3.34 1.69
CA LEU A 44 -15.35 -4.17 0.51
C LEU A 44 -15.88 -5.53 0.94
N THR A 45 -16.83 -6.07 0.20
CA THR A 45 -17.25 -7.47 0.31
C THR A 45 -16.30 -8.37 -0.48
N ASP A 46 -16.33 -9.67 -0.21
CA ASP A 46 -15.55 -10.67 -0.95
C ASP A 46 -15.83 -10.65 -2.46
N ARG A 47 -17.08 -10.40 -2.86
CA ARG A 47 -17.45 -10.23 -4.26
C ARG A 47 -16.77 -8.99 -4.86
N GLN A 48 -16.85 -7.86 -4.17
CA GLN A 48 -16.25 -6.60 -4.64
C GLN A 48 -14.72 -6.67 -4.65
N LEU A 49 -14.12 -7.41 -3.72
CA LEU A 49 -12.69 -7.71 -3.76
C LEU A 49 -12.31 -8.37 -5.09
N ARG A 50 -13.06 -9.39 -5.51
CA ARG A 50 -12.84 -10.07 -6.80
C ARG A 50 -13.00 -9.13 -7.98
N GLU A 51 -14.04 -8.29 -7.97
CA GLU A 51 -14.28 -7.30 -9.02
C GLU A 51 -13.12 -6.30 -9.14
N VAL A 52 -12.60 -5.81 -8.01
CA VAL A 52 -11.48 -4.87 -7.98
C VAL A 52 -10.17 -5.51 -8.46
N LEU A 53 -9.90 -6.76 -8.05
CA LEU A 53 -8.72 -7.50 -8.51
C LEU A 53 -8.79 -7.83 -10.01
N ALA A 54 -9.98 -8.14 -10.53
CA ALA A 54 -10.21 -8.34 -11.95
C ALA A 54 -9.98 -7.07 -12.76
N GLU A 55 -10.48 -5.92 -12.30
CA GLU A 55 -10.20 -4.63 -12.94
C GLU A 55 -8.69 -4.33 -12.98
N ALA A 56 -7.97 -4.54 -11.87
CA ALA A 56 -6.52 -4.32 -11.83
C ALA A 56 -5.78 -5.24 -12.82
N HIS A 57 -6.24 -6.49 -12.94
CA HIS A 57 -5.69 -7.46 -13.87
C HIS A 57 -5.91 -7.05 -15.33
N GLU A 58 -7.14 -6.72 -15.71
CA GLU A 58 -7.52 -6.36 -17.09
C GLU A 58 -6.90 -5.04 -17.53
N SER A 59 -6.89 -4.04 -16.65
CA SER A 59 -6.37 -2.70 -16.95
C SER A 59 -4.84 -2.60 -16.92
N GLY A 60 -4.15 -3.56 -16.28
CA GLY A 60 -2.71 -3.50 -16.10
C GLY A 60 -2.24 -2.34 -15.20
N THR A 61 -3.12 -1.80 -14.34
CA THR A 61 -2.81 -0.65 -13.47
C THR A 61 -3.38 -0.81 -12.06
N MET A 62 -2.70 -0.22 -11.08
CA MET A 62 -3.18 -0.05 -9.69
C MET A 62 -3.90 1.28 -9.47
N LEU A 63 -3.74 2.20 -10.41
CA LEU A 63 -4.49 3.44 -10.45
C LEU A 63 -5.73 3.17 -11.29
N PHE A 64 -6.78 2.72 -10.60
CA PHE A 64 -8.10 2.58 -11.16
C PHE A 64 -8.55 3.89 -11.78
N ASP A 65 -9.31 3.76 -12.85
CA ASP A 65 -10.07 4.88 -13.37
C ASP A 65 -10.90 5.53 -12.24
N GLY A 66 -10.99 6.86 -12.27
CA GLY A 66 -11.71 7.62 -11.27
C GLY A 66 -13.16 7.15 -11.15
N GLN A 67 -13.83 6.91 -12.27
CA GLN A 67 -15.24 6.46 -12.25
C GLN A 67 -15.37 5.07 -11.64
N PHE A 68 -14.41 4.17 -11.89
CA PHE A 68 -14.37 2.86 -11.24
C PHE A 68 -14.20 3.01 -9.72
N ALA A 69 -13.19 3.76 -9.28
CA ALA A 69 -12.90 3.93 -7.85
C ALA A 69 -14.09 4.52 -7.07
N ARG A 70 -14.81 5.46 -7.68
CA ARG A 70 -15.98 6.14 -7.09
C ARG A 70 -17.21 5.26 -6.90
N ARG A 71 -17.25 4.07 -7.52
CA ARG A 71 -18.28 3.06 -7.22
C ARG A 71 -18.19 2.62 -5.76
N TYR A 72 -16.97 2.59 -5.20
CA TYR A 72 -16.66 2.07 -3.87
C TYR A 72 -16.30 3.18 -2.86
N VAL A 73 -15.56 4.21 -3.29
CA VAL A 73 -15.12 5.31 -2.43
C VAL A 73 -16.01 6.54 -2.67
N LYS A 74 -16.91 6.82 -1.73
CA LYS A 74 -17.99 7.82 -1.87
C LYS A 74 -17.59 9.24 -1.40
N GLN A 75 -16.43 9.41 -0.78
CA GLN A 75 -15.99 10.69 -0.21
C GLN A 75 -15.63 11.70 -1.31
N SER A 76 -16.52 12.67 -1.54
CA SER A 76 -16.41 13.67 -2.62
C SER A 76 -15.20 14.60 -2.50
N PHE A 77 -14.63 14.79 -1.31
CA PHE A 77 -13.46 15.65 -1.09
C PHE A 77 -12.13 15.02 -1.55
N LEU A 78 -12.09 13.71 -1.79
CA LEU A 78 -10.91 13.05 -2.36
C LEU A 78 -10.80 13.37 -3.84
N THR A 79 -9.58 13.45 -4.38
CA THR A 79 -9.38 13.39 -5.83
C THR A 79 -9.64 11.98 -6.35
N ASP A 80 -9.80 11.81 -7.67
CA ASP A 80 -10.00 10.47 -8.26
C ASP A 80 -8.78 9.56 -8.04
N GLU A 81 -7.58 10.12 -8.14
CA GLU A 81 -6.34 9.42 -7.79
C GLU A 81 -6.30 9.00 -6.30
N GLU A 82 -6.77 9.86 -5.40
CA GLU A 82 -6.87 9.52 -3.97
C GLU A 82 -7.94 8.45 -3.73
N ALA A 83 -9.08 8.52 -4.40
CA ALA A 83 -10.12 7.51 -4.33
C ALA A 83 -9.60 6.15 -4.82
N SER A 84 -8.83 6.14 -5.93
CA SER A 84 -8.16 4.94 -6.43
C SER A 84 -7.18 4.37 -5.40
N ARG A 85 -6.34 5.22 -4.79
CA ARG A 85 -5.38 4.78 -3.76
C ARG A 85 -6.06 4.23 -2.51
N VAL A 86 -7.16 4.85 -2.08
CA VAL A 86 -7.97 4.37 -0.96
C VAL A 86 -8.56 2.99 -1.29
N LEU A 87 -9.15 2.84 -2.47
CA LEU A 87 -9.72 1.58 -2.91
C LEU A 87 -8.65 0.49 -2.95
N TRP A 88 -7.51 0.78 -3.57
CA TRP A 88 -6.38 -0.15 -3.64
C TRP A 88 -5.91 -0.58 -2.26
N ARG A 89 -5.68 0.39 -1.37
CA ARG A 89 -5.22 0.07 -0.02
C ARG A 89 -6.23 -0.80 0.74
N LYS A 90 -7.53 -0.57 0.51
CA LYS A 90 -8.57 -1.39 1.12
C LYS A 90 -8.58 -2.82 0.58
N THR A 91 -8.33 -2.99 -0.72
CA THR A 91 -8.15 -4.31 -1.37
C THR A 91 -6.99 -5.06 -0.71
N GLU A 92 -5.84 -4.43 -0.54
CA GLU A 92 -4.68 -5.02 0.15
C GLU A 92 -5.02 -5.45 1.58
N ASP A 93 -5.63 -4.55 2.36
CA ASP A 93 -5.99 -4.83 3.76
C ASP A 93 -6.95 -6.04 3.86
N LEU A 94 -7.90 -6.18 2.92
CA LEU A 94 -8.85 -7.28 2.91
C LEU A 94 -8.22 -8.61 2.46
N VAL A 95 -7.29 -8.58 1.49
CA VAL A 95 -6.50 -9.77 1.15
C VAL A 95 -5.71 -10.21 2.38
N LEU A 96 -4.94 -9.32 3.00
CA LEU A 96 -4.16 -9.62 4.20
C LEU A 96 -5.04 -10.16 5.35
N PHE A 97 -6.24 -9.61 5.52
CA PHE A 97 -7.22 -10.12 6.49
C PHE A 97 -7.55 -11.60 6.24
N HIS A 98 -7.88 -11.98 5.00
CA HIS A 98 -8.15 -13.37 4.63
C HIS A 98 -6.92 -14.28 4.81
N MET A 99 -5.71 -13.73 4.63
CA MET A 99 -4.46 -14.50 4.76
C MET A 99 -4.00 -14.69 6.21
N ARG A 100 -4.53 -13.93 7.18
CA ARG A 100 -4.00 -13.82 8.57
C ARG A 100 -3.85 -15.15 9.32
N HIS A 101 -4.56 -16.19 8.90
CA HIS A 101 -4.54 -17.52 9.54
C HIS A 101 -4.05 -18.62 8.61
N THR A 102 -3.36 -18.24 7.52
CA THR A 102 -2.85 -19.14 6.51
C THR A 102 -1.32 -19.18 6.55
N SER A 103 -0.73 -20.20 5.96
CA SER A 103 0.73 -20.32 5.76
C SER A 103 1.24 -19.58 4.53
N VAL A 104 0.44 -18.65 4.02
CA VAL A 104 0.64 -17.93 2.78
C VAL A 104 0.77 -16.44 3.08
N TYR A 105 1.74 -15.81 2.44
CA TYR A 105 2.15 -14.43 2.64
C TYR A 105 1.80 -13.61 1.40
N ALA A 106 1.32 -12.38 1.56
CA ALA A 106 1.10 -11.49 0.43
C ALA A 106 2.30 -10.58 0.23
N SER A 107 2.80 -10.47 -0.99
CA SER A 107 3.77 -9.46 -1.40
C SER A 107 3.06 -8.22 -1.96
N THR A 108 3.83 -7.15 -2.15
CA THR A 108 3.41 -5.98 -2.92
C THR A 108 3.04 -6.37 -4.35
N PHE A 109 2.03 -5.70 -4.89
CA PHE A 109 1.58 -5.85 -6.27
C PHE A 109 2.69 -5.52 -7.26
N THR A 110 2.75 -6.30 -8.33
CA THR A 110 3.70 -6.15 -9.43
C THR A 110 2.95 -6.22 -10.76
N LEU A 111 3.57 -5.71 -11.81
CA LEU A 111 3.13 -6.02 -13.16
C LEU A 111 3.71 -7.37 -13.53
N SER A 112 2.85 -8.29 -13.99
CA SER A 112 3.31 -9.54 -14.57
C SER A 112 4.13 -9.26 -15.83
N THR A 113 4.88 -10.27 -16.27
CA THR A 113 5.63 -10.22 -17.54
C THR A 113 4.74 -9.93 -18.75
N ASP A 114 3.45 -10.24 -18.62
CA ASP A 114 2.46 -10.11 -19.67
C ASP A 114 1.71 -8.75 -19.60
N GLY A 115 2.15 -7.86 -18.70
CA GLY A 115 1.60 -6.51 -18.54
C GLY A 115 0.34 -6.42 -17.70
N HIS A 116 -0.06 -7.51 -17.05
CA HIS A 116 -1.24 -7.53 -16.19
C HIS A 116 -0.90 -7.15 -14.75
N GLY A 117 -1.84 -6.46 -14.10
CA GLY A 117 -1.75 -6.18 -12.68
C GLY A 117 -1.92 -7.44 -11.84
N VAL A 118 -0.94 -7.79 -11.01
CA VAL A 118 -1.01 -8.96 -10.14
C VAL A 118 -0.54 -8.68 -8.72
N LEU A 119 -1.30 -9.19 -7.75
CA LEU A 119 -0.90 -9.33 -6.37
C LEU A 119 -0.28 -10.71 -6.17
N GLU A 120 1.01 -10.75 -5.87
CA GLU A 120 1.73 -12.01 -5.68
C GLU A 120 1.54 -12.54 -4.25
N LEU A 121 1.01 -13.75 -4.12
CA LEU A 121 0.93 -14.49 -2.88
C LEU A 121 1.97 -15.61 -2.88
N TRP A 122 2.73 -15.70 -1.80
CA TRP A 122 3.88 -16.57 -1.65
C TRP A 122 3.62 -17.60 -0.55
N TRP A 123 3.98 -18.87 -0.77
CA TRP A 123 3.90 -19.89 0.27
C TRP A 123 5.12 -20.80 0.30
N ARG A 124 5.28 -21.49 1.43
CA ARG A 124 6.38 -22.44 1.68
C ARG A 124 5.91 -23.83 2.05
N GLU A 125 4.72 -23.97 2.62
CA GLU A 125 4.24 -25.27 3.07
C GLU A 125 3.92 -26.16 1.86
N LYS A 126 4.14 -27.47 1.99
CA LYS A 126 3.77 -28.46 0.97
C LYS A 126 2.28 -28.42 0.61
N GLU A 127 1.44 -27.96 1.55
CA GLU A 127 0.01 -27.81 1.38
C GLU A 127 -0.45 -26.43 1.88
N PRO A 128 -0.30 -25.36 1.08
CA PRO A 128 -0.72 -24.02 1.48
C PRO A 128 -2.24 -23.94 1.61
N LYS A 129 -2.72 -23.39 2.72
CA LYS A 129 -4.16 -23.11 2.90
C LYS A 129 -4.53 -21.78 2.30
N ILE A 130 -4.75 -21.74 0.99
CA ILE A 130 -5.20 -20.51 0.31
C ILE A 130 -6.69 -20.28 0.63
N PRO A 131 -7.08 -19.07 1.05
CA PRO A 131 -8.49 -18.74 1.30
C PRO A 131 -9.33 -18.97 0.04
N PRO A 132 -10.50 -19.64 0.13
CA PRO A 132 -11.36 -19.89 -1.02
C PRO A 132 -11.75 -18.64 -1.82
N VAL A 133 -11.88 -17.50 -1.12
CA VAL A 133 -12.18 -16.21 -1.77
C VAL A 133 -11.09 -15.76 -2.74
N LEU A 134 -9.83 -16.16 -2.55
CA LEU A 134 -8.69 -15.79 -3.41
C LEU A 134 -8.36 -16.86 -4.46
N LEU A 135 -8.85 -18.09 -4.29
CA LEU A 135 -8.66 -19.15 -5.27
C LEU A 135 -9.31 -18.78 -6.60
N GLY A 136 -8.50 -18.81 -7.67
CA GLY A 136 -8.94 -18.48 -9.02
C GLY A 136 -9.28 -17.02 -9.24
N CYS A 137 -8.92 -16.12 -8.31
CA CYS A 137 -9.10 -14.69 -8.52
C CYS A 137 -8.20 -14.18 -9.65
N PRO A 138 -8.75 -13.49 -10.66
CA PRO A 138 -7.94 -12.72 -11.59
C PRO A 138 -7.11 -11.69 -10.79
N GLY A 139 -5.89 -11.41 -11.26
CA GLY A 139 -5.00 -10.48 -10.56
C GLY A 139 -4.38 -11.02 -9.27
N ILE A 140 -4.56 -12.29 -8.94
CA ILE A 140 -3.75 -12.98 -7.93
C ILE A 140 -2.77 -13.92 -8.63
N ALA A 141 -1.48 -13.74 -8.37
CA ALA A 141 -0.45 -14.66 -8.81
C ALA A 141 0.04 -15.49 -7.61
N LEU A 142 0.03 -16.80 -7.76
CA LEU A 142 0.40 -17.76 -6.74
C LEU A 142 1.83 -18.25 -7.00
N ARG A 143 2.77 -18.03 -6.06
CA ARG A 143 4.16 -18.51 -6.16
C ARG A 143 4.62 -19.33 -4.96
N GLU A 144 5.09 -20.55 -5.23
CA GLU A 144 5.82 -21.34 -4.25
C GLU A 144 7.26 -20.84 -4.15
N VAL A 145 7.79 -20.71 -2.93
CA VAL A 145 9.18 -20.29 -2.69
C VAL A 145 9.86 -21.17 -1.66
N TYR A 146 11.12 -21.53 -1.97
CA TYR A 146 12.03 -22.23 -1.06
C TYR A 146 12.71 -21.25 -0.07
N GLU A 147 12.91 -19.98 -0.45
CA GLU A 147 13.45 -18.90 0.38
C GLU A 147 12.59 -17.62 0.26
N HIS A 148 12.41 -16.84 1.33
CA HIS A 148 11.59 -15.61 1.25
C HIS A 148 12.30 -14.61 0.34
N PRO A 149 11.65 -14.03 -0.68
CA PRO A 149 12.28 -13.01 -1.53
C PRO A 149 12.55 -11.69 -0.80
N ALA A 150 12.00 -11.50 0.41
CA ALA A 150 12.24 -10.30 1.21
C ALA A 150 12.50 -10.65 2.68
N LYS A 151 13.76 -10.61 3.14
CA LYS A 151 14.02 -10.51 4.59
C LYS A 151 13.44 -9.21 5.19
N ASP A 152 13.02 -8.26 4.36
CA ASP A 152 12.75 -6.88 4.78
C ASP A 152 11.33 -6.35 4.47
N ILE A 153 10.41 -7.15 3.90
CA ILE A 153 9.03 -6.67 3.65
C ILE A 153 8.02 -7.78 3.94
N ILE A 154 7.68 -7.90 5.22
CA ILE A 154 6.34 -7.82 5.83
C ILE A 154 6.67 -7.42 7.28
N PRO A 155 6.03 -6.40 7.88
CA PRO A 155 6.26 -6.10 9.28
C PRO A 155 5.96 -7.36 10.07
N ASP A 156 6.95 -7.77 10.86
CA ASP A 156 6.83 -8.72 11.96
C ASP A 156 5.38 -8.80 12.43
N CYS A 157 4.83 -10.01 12.54
CA CYS A 157 3.55 -10.22 13.22
C CYS A 157 3.54 -9.64 14.66
N HIS A 158 4.72 -9.26 15.17
CA HIS A 158 4.94 -8.51 16.40
C HIS A 158 4.72 -6.98 16.34
N ASN A 159 4.57 -6.35 15.16
CA ASN A 159 4.14 -4.96 15.00
C ASN A 159 2.64 -4.80 14.78
N ALA A 160 1.86 -5.83 15.13
CA ALA A 160 0.42 -5.79 15.29
C ALA A 160 -0.04 -4.94 16.50
N ASP A 161 0.65 -3.83 16.81
CA ASP A 161 0.19 -2.86 17.81
C ASP A 161 -1.10 -2.14 17.37
N PHE A 162 -1.53 -2.32 16.11
CA PHE A 162 -2.88 -1.95 15.64
C PHE A 162 -3.98 -2.95 16.06
N LEU A 163 -3.64 -4.04 16.75
CA LEU A 163 -4.56 -5.10 17.19
C LEU A 163 -4.57 -5.31 18.71
N LYS A 164 -4.04 -4.37 19.50
CA LYS A 164 -4.41 -4.33 20.91
C LYS A 164 -5.92 -4.03 20.98
N PRO A 165 -6.76 -4.91 21.53
CA PRO A 165 -8.14 -4.54 21.79
C PRO A 165 -8.09 -3.28 22.66
N GLY A 166 -8.70 -2.21 22.17
CA GLY A 166 -8.92 -1.03 22.98
C GLY A 166 -9.70 -1.48 24.21
N ASN A 167 -9.08 -1.39 25.38
CA ASN A 167 -9.81 -1.22 26.63
C ASN A 167 -10.58 0.09 26.50
N TYR A 168 -11.79 0.02 25.97
CA TYR A 168 -12.78 1.04 26.19
C TYR A 168 -13.44 0.77 27.55
N PRO A 169 -13.73 1.83 28.32
CA PRO A 169 -14.19 1.74 29.70
C PRO A 169 -15.52 1.00 29.86
#